data_AF-A0A2I0FIT1-F1
#
_entry.id   AF-A0A2I0FIT1-F1
#
_cell.length_a   1.000
_cell.length_b   1.000
_cell.length_c   1.000
_cell.angle_alpha   90.00
_cell.angle_beta   90.00
_cell.angle_gamma   90.00
#
_symmetry.space_group_name_H-M   'P 1'
#
loop_
_entity.id
_entity.type
_entity.pdbx_description
1 polymer ?
#
loop_
_entity_poly.entity_id
_entity_poly.type
_entity_poly.pdbx_seq_one_letter_code
_entity_poly.pdbx_strand_id
1 'polypeptide(L)'
;MIKEKDEEPIQLSAGTFIVGQDVPPGRYKAEPVGRGSNFQTYDDSGSIDVNTILGGTYGEAEYIFYVFDGYIIENHSTATLTPVE
;
A
#
# COMPACT_ATOMS: atom_id res chain seq x y z
N MET A 1 17.31 -8.84 4.18
CA MET A 1 17.32 -7.75 3.17
C MET A 1 16.03 -7.88 2.40
N ILE A 2 15.28 -6.80 2.25
CA ILE A 2 14.06 -6.78 1.42
C ILE A 2 14.52 -6.57 -0.03
N LYS A 3 13.95 -7.32 -0.98
CA LYS A 3 14.26 -7.20 -2.40
C LYS A 3 13.00 -6.95 -3.20
N GLU A 4 13.08 -6.06 -4.18
CA GLU A 4 12.03 -5.89 -5.19
C GLU A 4 11.97 -7.13 -6.08
N LYS A 5 10.76 -7.57 -6.39
CA LYS A 5 10.53 -8.63 -7.35
C LYS A 5 10.50 -8.04 -8.76
N ASP A 6 10.81 -8.87 -9.75
CA ASP A 6 10.67 -8.54 -11.18
C ASP A 6 9.21 -8.68 -11.63
N GLU A 7 8.33 -7.97 -10.93
CA GLU A 7 6.88 -7.91 -11.16
C GLU A 7 6.50 -6.44 -11.42
N GLU A 8 5.49 -6.21 -12.26
CA GLU A 8 5.08 -4.85 -12.61
C GLU A 8 4.50 -4.11 -11.38
N PRO A 9 5.02 -2.90 -11.04
CA PRO A 9 4.46 -2.12 -9.95
C PRO A 9 3.01 -1.71 -10.21
N ILE A 10 2.22 -1.67 -9.15
CA ILE A 10 0.80 -1.29 -9.22
C ILE A 10 0.68 0.19 -8.86
N GLN A 11 0.08 0.99 -9.73
CA GLN A 11 -0.22 2.38 -9.41
C GLN A 11 -1.64 2.49 -8.85
N LEU A 12 -1.75 2.89 -7.60
CA LEU A 12 -3.01 3.18 -6.94
C LEU A 12 -3.36 4.65 -7.08
N SER A 13 -4.57 4.94 -7.54
CA SER A 13 -5.19 6.27 -7.37
C SER A 13 -5.66 6.45 -5.92
N ALA A 14 -6.15 7.65 -5.59
CA ALA A 14 -6.92 7.80 -4.36
C ALA A 14 -8.20 6.95 -4.44
N GLY A 15 -8.51 6.21 -3.38
CA GLY A 15 -9.66 5.31 -3.32
C GLY A 15 -9.50 4.19 -2.30
N THR A 16 -10.44 3.25 -2.38
CA THR A 16 -10.49 2.04 -1.57
C THR A 16 -10.39 0.84 -2.50
N PHE A 17 -9.50 -0.10 -2.18
CA PHE A 17 -9.18 -1.25 -3.02
C PHE A 17 -9.31 -2.53 -2.20
N ILE A 18 -9.94 -3.54 -2.79
CA ILE A 18 -10.13 -4.85 -2.17
C ILE A 18 -9.00 -5.78 -2.63
N VAL A 19 -8.25 -6.31 -1.67
CA VAL A 19 -7.16 -7.25 -1.93
C VAL A 19 -7.75 -8.60 -2.35
N GLY A 20 -7.20 -9.17 -3.42
CA GLY A 20 -7.73 -10.33 -4.15
C GLY A 20 -8.72 -9.98 -5.26
N GLN A 21 -9.13 -8.70 -5.39
CA GLN A 21 -9.99 -8.23 -6.49
C GLN A 21 -9.32 -7.13 -7.30
N ASP A 22 -8.92 -6.04 -6.65
CA ASP A 22 -8.30 -4.87 -7.27
C ASP A 22 -6.77 -4.91 -7.19
N VAL A 23 -6.24 -5.51 -6.13
CA VAL A 23 -4.80 -5.65 -5.85
C VAL A 23 -4.51 -7.09 -5.44
N PRO A 24 -3.52 -7.79 -6.02
CA PRO A 24 -3.17 -9.14 -5.57
C PRO A 24 -2.73 -9.17 -4.09
N PRO A 25 -2.93 -10.28 -3.37
CA PRO A 25 -2.35 -10.45 -2.04
C PRO A 25 -0.82 -10.54 -2.14
N GLY A 26 -0.10 -10.00 -1.16
CA GLY A 26 1.36 -10.00 -1.22
C GLY A 26 2.03 -9.04 -0.25
N ARG A 27 3.36 -8.94 -0.42
CA ARG A 27 4.20 -7.96 0.27
C ARG A 27 4.54 -6.85 -0.69
N TYR A 28 4.39 -5.61 -0.24
CA TYR A 28 4.63 -4.44 -1.06
C TYR A 28 5.48 -3.42 -0.34
N LYS A 29 6.29 -2.71 -1.11
CA LYS A 29 6.81 -1.40 -0.78
C LYS A 29 5.86 -0.35 -1.37
N ALA A 30 5.24 0.45 -0.52
CA ALA A 30 4.43 1.58 -0.93
C ALA A 30 5.26 2.86 -0.99
N GLU A 31 5.19 3.59 -2.09
CA GLU A 31 5.86 4.88 -2.30
C GLU A 31 4.84 5.93 -2.77
N PRO A 32 4.86 7.16 -2.24
CA PRO A 32 3.94 8.22 -2.65
C PRO A 32 4.32 8.76 -4.05
N VAL A 33 3.31 9.07 -4.87
CA VAL A 33 3.50 9.88 -6.06
C VAL A 33 3.19 11.34 -5.73
N GLY A 34 4.23 12.18 -5.74
CA GLY A 34 4.12 13.60 -5.37
C GLY A 34 4.24 13.81 -3.87
N ARG A 35 3.34 14.62 -3.28
CA ARG A 35 3.42 14.99 -1.85
C ARG A 35 3.04 13.83 -0.90
N GLY A 36 2.27 12.87 -1.37
CA GLY A 36 1.74 11.77 -0.56
C GLY A 36 0.55 12.15 0.35
N SER A 37 0.05 11.19 1.11
CA SER A 37 -1.17 11.28 1.92
C SER A 37 -1.24 10.17 2.98
N ASN A 38 -2.35 10.11 3.72
CA ASN A 38 -2.70 8.93 4.53
C ASN A 38 -2.74 7.67 3.65
N PHE A 39 -2.25 6.57 4.22
CA PHE A 39 -2.28 5.23 3.66
C PHE A 39 -2.61 4.25 4.79
N GLN A 40 -3.69 3.50 4.60
CA GLN A 40 -4.23 2.61 5.61
C GLN A 40 -4.56 1.25 5.01
N THR A 41 -4.40 0.21 5.82
CA THR A 41 -4.92 -1.12 5.50
C THR A 41 -5.81 -1.60 6.62
N TYR A 42 -6.80 -2.42 6.25
CA TYR A 42 -7.69 -3.09 7.19
C TYR A 42 -7.68 -4.57 6.88
N ASP A 43 -7.68 -5.39 7.92
CA ASP A 43 -7.84 -6.83 7.78
C ASP A 43 -9.27 -7.22 7.35
N ASP A 44 -9.51 -8.51 7.14
CA ASP A 44 -10.81 -9.04 6.71
C ASP A 44 -11.94 -8.86 7.75
N SER A 45 -11.59 -8.52 9.00
CA SER A 45 -12.53 -8.16 10.06
C SER A 45 -12.85 -6.65 10.10
N GLY A 46 -12.15 -5.85 9.30
CA GLY A 46 -12.24 -4.39 9.29
C GLY A 46 -11.39 -3.71 10.38
N SER A 47 -10.47 -4.44 11.02
CA SER A 47 -9.54 -3.86 12.00
C SER A 47 -8.35 -3.22 11.29
N ILE A 48 -7.88 -2.07 11.79
CA ILE A 48 -6.69 -1.38 11.24
C ILE A 48 -5.46 -2.28 11.38
N ASP A 49 -4.77 -2.50 10.27
CA ASP A 49 -3.51 -3.24 10.17
C ASP A 49 -2.33 -2.26 9.97
N VAL A 50 -2.41 -1.39 8.96
CA VAL A 50 -1.47 -0.28 8.73
C VAL A 50 -2.17 1.05 8.90
N ASN A 51 -1.51 1.99 9.57
CA ASN A 51 -1.94 3.39 9.66
C ASN A 51 -0.73 4.31 9.63
N THR A 52 -0.42 4.85 8.45
CA THR A 52 0.73 5.73 8.25
C THR A 52 0.40 6.89 7.30
N ILE A 53 1.27 7.89 7.29
CA ILE A 53 1.29 8.92 6.26
C ILE A 53 2.44 8.54 5.31
N LEU A 54 2.13 8.30 4.04
CA LEU A 54 3.15 8.16 3.00
C LEU A 54 3.51 9.54 2.46
N GLY A 55 4.79 9.87 2.44
CA GLY A 55 5.34 11.11 1.91
C GLY A 55 5.19 12.34 2.81
N GLY A 56 5.53 13.49 2.24
CA GLY A 56 5.53 14.77 2.95
C GLY A 56 6.69 14.90 3.94
N THR A 57 6.67 15.99 4.72
CA THR A 57 7.73 16.31 5.69
C THR A 57 7.71 15.42 6.93
N TYR A 58 6.55 14.83 7.24
CA TYR A 58 6.31 14.11 8.49
C TYR A 58 5.85 12.66 8.28
N GLY A 59 5.73 12.22 7.03
CA GLY A 59 5.38 10.84 6.69
C GLY A 59 6.58 10.04 6.22
N GLU A 60 6.36 8.76 6.00
CA GLU A 60 7.37 7.82 5.56
C GLU A 60 7.59 7.94 4.05
N ALA A 61 8.85 8.00 3.62
CA ALA A 61 9.18 8.05 2.19
C ALA A 61 8.78 6.75 1.46
N GLU A 62 8.83 5.63 2.18
CA GLU A 62 8.36 4.32 1.75
C GLU A 62 7.83 3.54 2.97
N TYR A 63 6.91 2.60 2.75
CA TYR A 63 6.44 1.70 3.81
C TYR A 63 6.31 0.27 3.30
N ILE A 64 6.86 -0.69 4.03
CA ILE A 64 6.75 -2.12 3.70
C ILE A 64 5.62 -2.73 4.50
N PHE A 65 4.68 -3.37 3.80
CA PHE A 65 3.52 -4.01 4.43
C PHE A 65 3.16 -5.33 3.71
N TYR A 66 2.32 -6.12 4.38
CA TYR A 66 1.73 -7.34 3.83
C TYR A 66 0.22 -7.19 3.83
N VAL A 67 -0.43 -7.71 2.78
CA VAL A 67 -1.89 -7.82 2.71
C VAL A 67 -2.29 -9.20 2.23
N PHE A 68 -3.42 -9.68 2.73
CA PHE A 68 -3.99 -10.97 2.38
C PHE A 68 -5.33 -10.77 1.66
N ASP A 69 -5.81 -11.82 0.98
CA ASP A 69 -7.13 -11.78 0.33
C ASP A 69 -8.22 -11.32 1.31
N GLY A 70 -9.09 -10.43 0.85
CA GLY A 70 -10.17 -9.84 1.65
C GLY A 70 -9.77 -8.60 2.45
N TYR A 71 -8.48 -8.27 2.52
CA TYR A 71 -8.02 -7.02 3.14
C TYR A 71 -8.47 -5.81 2.29
N ILE A 72 -8.49 -4.64 2.91
CA ILE A 72 -8.80 -3.37 2.26
C ILE A 72 -7.57 -2.47 2.31
N ILE A 73 -7.25 -1.82 1.19
CA ILE A 73 -6.28 -0.72 1.13
C ILE A 73 -7.07 0.58 0.92
N GLU A 74 -6.90 1.53 1.82
CA GLU A 74 -7.45 2.88 1.70
C GLU A 74 -6.30 3.87 1.48
N ASN A 75 -6.32 4.54 0.33
CA ASN A 75 -5.26 5.43 -0.12
C ASN A 75 -5.83 6.78 -0.54
N HIS A 76 -5.23 7.88 -0.07
CA HIS A 76 -5.82 9.23 -0.21
C HIS A 76 -5.12 10.12 -1.25
N SER A 77 -4.11 9.58 -1.95
CA SER A 77 -3.42 10.23 -3.09
C SER A 77 -2.82 9.16 -3.98
N THR A 78 -2.18 9.50 -5.10
CA THR A 78 -1.55 8.48 -5.94
C THR A 78 -0.36 7.85 -5.23
N ALA A 79 -0.24 6.52 -5.27
CA ALA A 79 0.88 5.77 -4.73
C ALA A 79 1.30 4.63 -5.68
N THR A 80 2.55 4.20 -5.58
CA THR A 80 3.09 3.03 -6.29
C THR A 80 3.32 1.92 -5.27
N LEU A 81 2.81 0.72 -5.57
CA LEU A 81 3.09 -0.50 -4.84
C LEU A 81 4.05 -1.37 -5.65
N THR A 82 5.27 -1.55 -5.13
CA THR A 82 6.28 -2.42 -5.74
C THR A 82 6.30 -3.75 -4.99
N PRO A 83 6.05 -4.90 -5.65
CA PRO A 83 6.11 -6.21 -5.01
C PRO A 83 7.52 -6.52 -4.48
N VAL A 84 7.60 -7.11 -3.29
CA VAL A 84 8.89 -7.40 -2.60
C VAL A 84 8.91 -8.79 -1.94
N GLU A 85 10.11 -9.30 -1.66
CA GLU A 85 10.38 -10.52 -0.85
C GLU A 85 11.45 -10.29 0.24
#